data_AF-M0AII6-F1
#
_entry.id   AF-M0AII6-F1
#
_cell.length_a   1.000
_cell.length_b   1.000
_cell.length_c   1.000
_cell.angle_alpha   90.00
_cell.angle_beta   90.00
_cell.angle_gamma   90.00
#
_symmetry.space_group_name_H-M   'P 1'
#
loop_
_entity.id
_entity.type
_entity.pdbx_description
1 polymer ?
#
loop_
_entity_poly.entity_id
_entity_poly.type
_entity_poly.pdbx_seq_one_letter_code
_entity_poly.pdbx_strand_id
1 'polypeptide(L)'
;MSVDQQSTPVEQPPTMGPLARLRPGEVLRCESDVLGEWTWFFAVEDGQPVRYHEIEDYEREDVLARHVAAIVADPDVEDTVVSQRELENVRGKADE
;
A
#
# COMPACT_ATOMS: atom_id res chain seq x y z
N MET A 1 9.96 39.78 -17.58
CA MET A 1 11.03 39.31 -16.68
C MET A 1 10.35 38.79 -15.43
N SER A 2 10.80 37.61 -14.96
CA SER A 2 10.63 37.09 -13.59
C SER A 2 9.24 36.54 -13.22
N VAL A 3 9.05 35.45 -12.47
CA VAL A 3 9.83 34.27 -12.00
C VAL A 3 8.73 33.36 -11.41
N ASP A 4 8.67 32.09 -11.83
CA ASP A 4 9.00 30.91 -11.02
C ASP A 4 8.07 30.66 -9.80
N GLN A 5 7.33 29.54 -9.88
CA GLN A 5 7.16 28.57 -8.81
C GLN A 5 6.38 27.36 -9.34
N GLN A 6 7.10 26.47 -10.04
CA GLN A 6 6.68 25.08 -10.14
C GLN A 6 6.82 24.48 -8.74
N SER A 7 5.71 24.42 -8.01
CA SER A 7 5.64 23.60 -6.80
C SER A 7 5.51 22.15 -7.26
N THR A 8 6.63 21.46 -7.45
CA THR A 8 6.62 20.00 -7.44
C THR A 8 6.36 19.58 -6.00
N PRO A 9 5.24 18.90 -5.68
CA PRO A 9 5.15 18.24 -4.39
C PRO A 9 6.16 17.10 -4.45
N VAL A 10 7.29 17.25 -3.76
CA VAL A 10 8.03 16.08 -3.31
C VAL A 10 7.09 15.40 -2.34
N GLU A 11 6.39 14.37 -2.83
CA GLU A 11 5.55 13.50 -2.03
C GLU A 11 6.39 12.96 -0.88
N GLN A 12 6.11 13.48 0.32
CA GLN A 12 6.70 12.95 1.52
C GLN A 12 6.03 11.61 1.79
N PRO A 13 6.80 10.54 2.06
CA PRO A 13 6.22 9.27 2.47
C PRO A 13 5.29 9.51 3.67
N PRO A 14 4.21 8.72 3.82
CA PRO A 14 3.24 8.92 4.90
C PRO A 14 3.98 8.97 6.23
N THR A 15 4.01 10.15 6.85
CA THR A 15 4.70 10.41 8.12
C THR A 15 3.92 9.91 9.33
N MET A 16 2.67 9.50 9.12
CA MET A 16 1.76 8.98 10.13
C MET A 16 0.94 7.83 9.58
N GLY A 17 0.55 6.91 10.47
CA GLY A 17 -0.28 5.74 10.13
C GLY A 17 0.53 4.46 9.91
N PRO A 18 -0.13 3.35 9.54
CA PRO A 18 0.48 2.03 9.51
C PRO A 18 1.61 1.90 8.47
N LEU A 19 1.61 2.72 7.43
CA LEU A 19 2.66 2.73 6.40
C LEU A 19 3.92 3.49 6.81
N ALA A 20 3.86 4.32 7.86
CA ALA A 20 5.03 5.05 8.35
C ALA A 20 6.10 4.12 8.95
N ARG A 21 5.74 2.86 9.25
CA ARG A 21 6.66 1.86 9.79
C ARG A 21 7.44 1.09 8.71
N LEU A 22 7.07 1.25 7.44
CA LEU A 22 7.68 0.52 6.32
C LEU A 22 9.03 1.11 5.94
N ARG A 23 9.98 0.24 5.65
CA ARG A 23 11.27 0.59 5.06
C ARG A 23 11.22 0.42 3.53
N PRO A 24 12.19 0.99 2.80
CA PRO A 24 12.29 0.74 1.36
C PRO A 24 12.33 -0.76 1.05
N GLY A 25 11.43 -1.21 0.17
CA GLY A 25 11.29 -2.63 -0.21
C GLY A 25 10.45 -3.48 0.77
N GLU A 26 9.83 -2.87 1.77
CA GLU A 26 8.82 -3.51 2.62
C GLU A 26 7.41 -3.08 2.19
N VAL A 27 6.48 -4.01 2.31
CA VAL A 27 5.04 -3.79 2.11
C VAL A 27 4.28 -4.30 3.32
N LEU A 28 3.10 -3.73 3.54
CA LEU A 28 2.18 -4.16 4.57
C LEU A 28 1.18 -5.15 3.96
N ARG A 29 1.25 -6.42 4.36
CA ARG A 29 0.20 -7.40 4.05
C ARG A 29 -0.92 -7.27 5.08
N CYS A 30 -2.15 -7.23 4.61
CA CYS A 30 -3.35 -7.27 5.44
C CYS A 30 -4.22 -8.42 4.97
N GLU A 31 -4.73 -9.20 5.91
CA GLU A 31 -5.63 -10.33 5.66
C GLU A 31 -6.89 -10.16 6.48
N SER A 32 -8.04 -10.53 5.92
CA SER A 32 -9.31 -10.57 6.66
C SER A 32 -10.06 -11.87 6.36
N ASP A 33 -10.19 -12.72 7.37
CA ASP A 33 -11.03 -13.94 7.31
C ASP A 33 -12.54 -13.63 7.25
N VAL A 34 -12.99 -12.45 7.70
CA VAL A 34 -14.42 -12.16 7.87
C VAL A 34 -15.06 -11.52 6.64
N LEU A 35 -14.32 -10.66 5.93
CA LEU A 35 -14.81 -9.94 4.74
C LEU A 35 -14.69 -10.75 3.44
N GLY A 36 -14.23 -12.01 3.51
CA GLY A 36 -14.18 -12.95 2.39
C GLY A 36 -12.81 -13.57 2.11
N GLU A 37 -11.96 -13.72 3.13
CA GLU A 37 -10.59 -14.27 3.02
C GLU A 37 -9.73 -13.50 2.01
N TRP A 38 -9.83 -12.17 2.01
CA TRP A 38 -9.10 -11.34 1.04
C TRP A 38 -7.74 -10.92 1.56
N THR A 39 -6.76 -10.91 0.64
CA THR A 39 -5.43 -10.35 0.89
C THR A 39 -5.26 -8.99 0.23
N TRP A 40 -4.86 -8.00 1.02
CA TRP A 40 -4.37 -6.70 0.55
C TRP A 40 -2.88 -6.57 0.80
N PHE A 41 -2.19 -5.89 -0.11
CA PHE A 41 -0.87 -5.34 0.13
C PHE A 41 -0.93 -3.83 0.03
N PHE A 42 -0.29 -3.15 0.97
CA PHE A 42 -0.11 -1.70 0.93
C PHE A 42 1.37 -1.36 0.88
N ALA A 43 1.75 -0.54 -0.08
CA ALA A 43 3.11 -0.05 -0.28
C ALA A 43 3.14 1.48 -0.24
N VAL A 44 4.35 2.03 -0.23
CA VAL A 44 4.57 3.46 -0.50
C VAL A 44 5.45 3.54 -1.75
N GLU A 45 4.88 4.03 -2.84
CA GLU A 45 5.58 4.27 -4.10
C GLU A 45 5.60 5.76 -4.38
N ASP A 46 6.76 6.31 -4.71
CA ASP A 46 6.96 7.76 -4.94
C ASP A 46 6.48 8.67 -3.79
N GLY A 47 6.27 8.11 -2.59
CA GLY A 47 5.74 8.82 -1.42
C GLY A 47 4.20 8.75 -1.28
N GLN A 48 3.53 8.12 -2.23
CA GLN A 48 2.09 7.85 -2.22
C GLN A 48 1.77 6.43 -1.71
N PRO A 49 0.73 6.26 -0.87
CA PRO A 49 0.19 4.95 -0.54
C PRO A 49 -0.44 4.29 -1.76
N VAL A 50 -0.09 3.02 -1.96
CA VAL A 50 -0.63 2.19 -3.03
C VAL A 50 -1.21 0.92 -2.44
N ARG A 51 -2.34 0.47 -2.99
CA ARG A 51 -3.01 -0.79 -2.65
C ARG A 51 -2.89 -1.78 -3.80
N TYR A 52 -2.72 -3.04 -3.46
CA TYR A 52 -2.87 -4.19 -4.34
C TYR A 52 -3.84 -5.16 -3.66
N HIS A 53 -4.85 -5.61 -4.38
CA HIS A 53 -5.92 -6.43 -3.82
C HIS A 53 -6.12 -7.68 -4.67
N GLU A 54 -6.28 -8.82 -4.02
CA GLU A 54 -6.45 -10.11 -4.69
C GLU A 54 -7.59 -10.15 -5.71
N ILE A 55 -8.76 -9.56 -5.40
CA ILE A 55 -9.90 -9.57 -6.34
C ILE A 55 -9.66 -8.76 -7.62
N GLU A 56 -8.71 -7.82 -7.56
CA GLU A 56 -8.31 -6.98 -8.69
C GLU A 56 -6.98 -7.50 -9.27
N ASP A 57 -6.69 -8.81 -9.15
CA ASP A 57 -5.47 -9.45 -9.64
C ASP A 57 -4.17 -8.74 -9.19
N TYR A 58 -4.22 -8.11 -8.02
CA TYR A 58 -3.14 -7.27 -7.49
C TYR A 58 -2.69 -6.17 -8.47
N GLU A 59 -3.64 -5.56 -9.17
CA GLU A 59 -3.45 -4.32 -9.91
C GLU A 59 -3.10 -3.16 -8.97
N ARG A 60 -2.30 -2.22 -9.49
CA ARG A 60 -1.82 -1.06 -8.74
C ARG A 60 -2.95 -0.03 -8.61
N GLU A 61 -3.36 0.28 -7.39
CA GLU A 61 -4.35 1.32 -7.11
C GLU A 61 -3.80 2.39 -6.16
N ASP A 62 -3.84 3.66 -6.57
CA ASP A 62 -3.51 4.79 -5.70
C ASP A 62 -4.60 4.98 -4.64
N VAL A 63 -4.20 4.96 -3.36
CA VAL A 63 -5.13 5.08 -2.24
C VAL A 63 -4.72 6.17 -1.27
N LEU A 64 -5.69 6.65 -0.50
CA LEU A 64 -5.43 7.64 0.54
C LEU A 64 -4.90 6.95 1.80
N ALA A 65 -3.91 7.55 2.46
CA ALA A 65 -3.36 7.05 3.72
C ALA A 65 -4.45 6.79 4.80
N ARG A 66 -5.51 7.61 4.81
CA ARG A 66 -6.66 7.44 5.72
C ARG A 66 -7.47 6.17 5.45
N HIS A 67 -7.54 5.70 4.20
CA HIS A 67 -8.22 4.45 3.86
C HIS A 67 -7.40 3.26 4.33
N VAL A 68 -6.08 3.30 4.12
CA VAL A 68 -5.17 2.28 4.64
C VAL A 68 -5.26 2.20 6.17
N ALA A 69 -5.25 3.35 6.85
CA ALA A 69 -5.40 3.39 8.30
C ALA A 69 -6.75 2.84 8.78
N ALA A 70 -7.84 3.07 8.05
CA ALA A 70 -9.15 2.54 8.39
C ALA A 70 -9.21 1.01 8.24
N ILE A 71 -8.58 0.46 7.20
CA ILE A 71 -8.51 -1.00 6.96
C ILE A 71 -7.67 -1.66 8.05
N VAL A 72 -6.49 -1.13 8.36
CA VAL A 72 -5.59 -1.70 9.38
C VAL A 72 -6.16 -1.53 10.80
N ALA A 73 -7.03 -0.55 11.04
CA ALA A 73 -7.68 -0.37 12.33
C ALA A 73 -8.89 -1.30 12.54
N ASP A 74 -9.31 -2.02 11.51
CA ASP A 74 -10.39 -3.00 11.62
C ASP A 74 -9.91 -4.20 12.46
N PRO A 75 -10.64 -4.60 13.52
CA PRO A 75 -10.19 -5.65 14.43
C PRO A 75 -10.18 -7.04 13.79
N ASP A 76 -10.87 -7.23 12.67
CA ASP A 76 -10.90 -8.48 11.92
C ASP A 76 -9.80 -8.53 10.83
N VAL A 77 -8.95 -7.49 10.76
CA VAL A 77 -7.80 -7.43 9.85
C VAL A 77 -6.51 -7.73 10.62
N GLU A 78 -5.78 -8.74 10.17
CA GLU A 78 -4.42 -9.01 10.63
C GLU A 78 -3.42 -8.31 9.71
N ASP A 79 -2.49 -7.54 10.27
CA ASP A 79 -1.50 -6.78 9.52
C ASP A 79 -0.05 -7.23 9.81
N THR A 80 0.71 -7.55 8.77
CA THR A 80 2.11 -8.00 8.88
C THR A 80 2.99 -7.28 7.86
N VAL A 81 4.17 -6.82 8.29
CA VAL A 81 5.18 -6.27 7.37
C VAL A 81 5.91 -7.43 6.69
N VAL A 82 5.92 -7.42 5.36
CA VAL A 82 6.59 -8.43 4.52
C VAL A 82 7.47 -7.75 3.47
N SER A 83 8.32 -8.51 2.79
CA SER A 83 9.15 -7.97 1.71
C SER A 83 8.33 -7.75 0.43
N GLN A 84 8.71 -6.75 -0.38
CA GLN A 84 8.15 -6.50 -1.72
C GLN A 84 8.08 -7.78 -2.60
N ARG A 85 9.05 -8.69 -2.45
CA ARG A 85 9.10 -9.96 -3.18
C ARG A 85 7.86 -10.84 -3.00
N GLU A 86 7.21 -10.77 -1.84
CA GLU A 86 5.97 -11.54 -1.59
C GLU A 86 4.85 -11.03 -2.50
N LEU A 87 4.69 -9.71 -2.61
CA LEU A 87 3.77 -9.07 -3.55
C LEU A 87 4.12 -9.41 -5.00
N GLU A 88 5.41 -9.35 -5.37
CA GLU A 88 5.86 -9.71 -6.72
C GLU A 88 5.54 -11.17 -7.07
N ASN A 89 5.68 -12.10 -6.11
CA ASN A 89 5.37 -13.51 -6.31
C ASN A 89 3.88 -13.75 -6.58
N VAL A 90 2.97 -13.05 -5.88
CA VAL A 90 1.53 -13.21 -6.12
C VAL A 90 1.07 -12.50 -7.39
N ARG A 91 1.66 -11.35 -7.73
CA ARG A 91 1.43 -10.66 -9.02
C ARG A 91 1.92 -11.49 -10.20
N GLY A 92 3.11 -12.09 -10.10
CA GLY A 92 3.69 -12.90 -11.17
C GLY A 92 2.96 -14.22 -11.42
N LYS A 93 2.22 -14.74 -10.43
CA LYS A 93 1.36 -15.93 -10.59
C LYS A 93 0.01 -15.65 -11.26
N ALA A 94 -0.39 -14.39 -11.38
CA ALA A 94 -1.63 -14.01 -12.07
C ALA A 94 -1.48 -14.04 -13.61
N ASP A 95 -0.25 -14.08 -14.12
CA ASP A 95 0.08 -14.05 -15.56
C ASP A 95 0.36 -15.45 -16.18
N GLU A 96 0.07 -16.56 -15.47
CA GLU A 96 0.26 -17.96 -15.94
C GLU A 96 -1.04 -18.75 -16.18
#